data_AF-A0A4R2IQ78-F1
#
_entry.id   AF-A0A4R2IQ78-F1
#
_cell.length_a   1.000
_cell.length_b   1.000
_cell.length_c   1.000
_cell.angle_alpha   90.00
_cell.angle_beta   90.00
_cell.angle_gamma   90.00
#
_symmetry.space_group_name_H-M   'P 1'
#
loop_
_entity.id
_entity.type
_entity.pdbx_description
1 polymer ?
#
loop_
_entity_poly.entity_id
_entity_poly.type
_entity_poly.pdbx_seq_one_letter_code
_entity_poly.pdbx_strand_id
1 'polypeptide(L)'
;MSMDRQAAAAERRGRALELRKAGASYEQIAQQCGYSHRATAHRAVTQALASVADELAADVRTLELSRLDSMLMGLWRAARDGDASAVDRVLKIMERRAKILGLDTPADQTDRVVSPLGQVRQRGHASSGRDTA
;
A
#
# COMPACT_ATOMS: atom_id res chain seq x y z
N MET A 1 -5.01 17.31 -32.66
CA MET A 1 -3.63 17.50 -32.17
C MET A 1 -3.47 17.29 -30.66
N SER A 2 -4.38 17.74 -29.77
CA SER A 2 -4.24 17.52 -28.31
C SER A 2 -4.62 16.09 -27.86
N MET A 3 -5.77 15.56 -28.34
CA MET A 3 -6.24 14.21 -27.98
C MET A 3 -5.31 13.09 -28.45
N ASP A 4 -4.71 13.23 -29.63
CA ASP A 4 -3.80 12.23 -30.21
C ASP A 4 -2.56 12.01 -29.33
N ARG A 5 -2.03 13.08 -28.73
CA ARG A 5 -0.90 12.99 -27.78
C ARG A 5 -1.31 12.32 -26.46
N GLN A 6 -2.52 12.56 -25.98
CA GLN A 6 -3.02 11.94 -24.74
C GLN A 6 -3.24 10.44 -24.91
N ALA A 7 -3.81 10.02 -26.03
CA ALA A 7 -3.97 8.60 -26.37
C ALA A 7 -2.62 7.88 -26.45
N ALA A 8 -1.65 8.45 -27.18
CA ALA A 8 -0.30 7.88 -27.28
C ALA A 8 0.42 7.81 -25.91
N ALA A 9 0.20 8.79 -25.03
CA ALA A 9 0.74 8.77 -23.68
C ALA A 9 0.06 7.73 -22.78
N ALA A 10 -1.23 7.47 -22.96
CA ALA A 10 -1.94 6.40 -22.24
C ALA A 10 -1.47 5.02 -22.69
N GLU A 11 -1.36 4.79 -24.00
CA GLU A 11 -0.87 3.53 -24.56
C GLU A 11 0.55 3.20 -24.07
N ARG A 12 1.45 4.18 -24.09
CA ARG A 12 2.83 4.02 -23.59
C ARG A 12 2.87 3.65 -22.10
N ARG A 13 1.99 4.25 -21.29
CA ARG A 13 1.82 3.90 -19.87
C ARG A 13 1.29 2.47 -19.68
N GLY A 14 0.31 2.06 -20.50
CA GLY A 14 -0.19 0.68 -20.52
C GLY A 14 0.92 -0.33 -20.82
N ARG A 15 1.72 -0.08 -21.86
CA ARG A 15 2.88 -0.91 -22.18
C ARG A 15 3.92 -0.96 -21.05
N ALA A 16 4.18 0.17 -20.40
CA ALA A 16 5.10 0.23 -19.26
C ALA A 16 4.61 -0.64 -18.08
N LEU A 17 3.30 -0.64 -17.83
CA LEU A 17 2.68 -1.48 -16.80
C LEU A 17 2.81 -2.98 -17.13
N GLU A 18 2.53 -3.38 -18.36
CA GLU A 18 2.68 -4.77 -18.80
C GLU A 18 4.12 -5.27 -18.68
N LEU A 19 5.09 -4.45 -19.09
CA LEU A 19 6.51 -4.77 -18.90
C LEU A 19 6.88 -4.90 -17.42
N ARG A 20 6.32 -4.03 -16.56
CA ARG A 20 6.56 -4.14 -15.12
C ARG A 20 6.03 -5.46 -14.58
N LYS A 21 4.82 -5.89 -14.96
CA LYS A 21 4.24 -7.19 -14.58
C LYS A 21 5.12 -8.36 -15.02
N ALA A 22 5.64 -8.29 -16.23
CA ALA A 22 6.58 -9.28 -16.77
C ALA A 22 7.96 -9.29 -16.09
N GLY A 23 8.20 -8.42 -15.11
CA GLY A 23 9.46 -8.40 -14.36
C GLY A 23 10.51 -7.42 -14.87
N ALA A 24 10.24 -6.61 -15.89
CA ALA A 24 11.20 -5.63 -16.36
C ALA A 24 11.57 -4.62 -15.26
N SER A 25 12.83 -4.20 -15.25
CA SER A 25 13.30 -3.08 -14.43
C SER A 25 12.82 -1.75 -15.03
N TYR A 26 12.76 -0.70 -14.21
CA TYR A 26 12.42 0.64 -14.72
C TYR A 26 13.41 1.17 -15.76
N GLU A 27 14.65 0.67 -15.76
CA GLU A 27 15.66 1.00 -16.77
C GLU A 27 15.29 0.36 -18.13
N GLN A 28 14.97 -0.93 -18.12
CA GLN A 28 14.51 -1.65 -19.30
C GLN A 28 13.21 -1.07 -19.84
N ILE A 29 12.27 -0.70 -18.96
CA ILE A 29 11.03 -0.04 -19.34
C ILE A 29 11.32 1.32 -19.99
N ALA A 30 12.25 2.11 -19.44
CA ALA A 30 12.60 3.39 -20.04
C ALA A 30 13.12 3.23 -21.47
N GLN A 31 14.01 2.27 -21.68
CA GLN A 31 14.55 1.95 -23.00
C GLN A 31 13.47 1.46 -23.97
N GLN A 32 12.62 0.52 -23.54
CA GLN A 32 11.62 -0.11 -24.42
C GLN A 32 10.40 0.75 -24.71
N CYS A 33 10.02 1.66 -23.79
CA CYS A 33 8.89 2.56 -23.96
C CYS A 33 9.29 3.97 -24.44
N GLY A 34 10.59 4.25 -24.59
CA GLY A 34 11.08 5.56 -25.01
C GLY A 34 10.86 6.65 -23.95
N TYR A 35 11.06 6.33 -22.67
CA TYR A 35 11.18 7.34 -21.62
C TYR A 35 12.63 7.80 -21.49
N SER A 36 12.81 9.08 -21.15
CA SER A 36 14.15 9.69 -21.07
C SER A 36 15.03 9.10 -19.97
N HIS A 37 14.46 8.53 -18.91
CA HIS A 37 15.21 7.94 -17.79
C HIS A 37 14.31 7.10 -16.88
N ARG A 38 14.95 6.25 -16.06
CA ARG A 38 14.34 5.37 -15.05
C ARG A 38 13.22 6.01 -14.23
N ALA A 39 13.43 7.23 -13.73
CA ALA A 39 12.46 7.89 -12.86
C ALA A 39 11.15 8.25 -13.60
N THR A 40 11.24 8.57 -14.89
CA THR A 40 10.06 8.84 -15.71
C THR A 40 9.29 7.56 -16.03
N ALA A 41 10.00 6.45 -16.29
CA ALA A 41 9.37 5.13 -16.40
C ALA A 41 8.66 4.71 -15.10
N HIS A 42 9.29 4.92 -13.93
CA HIS A 42 8.65 4.67 -12.64
C HIS A 42 7.34 5.47 -12.50
N ARG A 43 7.37 6.79 -12.74
CA ARG A 43 6.17 7.63 -12.66
C ARG A 43 5.06 7.16 -13.61
N ALA A 44 5.42 6.77 -14.83
CA ALA A 44 4.47 6.25 -15.81
C ALA A 44 3.77 4.98 -15.31
N VAL A 45 4.53 4.04 -14.74
CA VAL A 45 3.98 2.81 -14.14
C VAL A 45 3.10 3.13 -12.93
N THR A 46 3.53 4.03 -12.04
CA THR A 46 2.72 4.45 -10.88
C THR A 46 1.39 5.08 -11.31
N GLN A 47 1.40 5.94 -12.32
CA GLN A 47 0.19 6.54 -12.87
C GLN A 47 -0.70 5.50 -13.56
N ALA A 48 -0.12 4.55 -14.27
CA ALA A 48 -0.86 3.45 -14.88
C ALA A 48 -1.56 2.60 -13.81
N LEU A 49 -0.85 2.22 -12.75
CA LEU A 49 -1.39 1.49 -11.61
C LEU A 49 -2.55 2.23 -10.92
N ALA A 50 -2.45 3.55 -10.77
CA ALA A 50 -3.52 4.35 -10.18
C ALA A 50 -4.78 4.45 -11.05
N SER A 51 -4.65 4.21 -12.37
CA SER A 51 -5.75 4.33 -13.34
C SER A 51 -6.44 3.01 -13.69
N VAL A 52 -5.99 1.88 -13.13
CA VAL A 52 -6.42 0.54 -13.52
C VAL A 52 -7.13 -0.15 -12.35
N ALA A 53 -8.12 -1.01 -12.66
CA ALA A 53 -8.86 -1.80 -11.68
C ALA A 53 -7.94 -2.66 -10.79
N ASP A 54 -8.39 -2.92 -9.56
CA ASP A 54 -7.58 -3.44 -8.44
C ASP A 54 -6.83 -4.75 -8.73
N GLU A 55 -7.38 -5.62 -9.58
CA GLU A 55 -6.77 -6.91 -9.93
C GLU A 55 -5.42 -6.76 -10.66
N LEU A 56 -5.31 -5.84 -11.62
CA LEU A 56 -4.06 -5.65 -12.37
C LEU A 56 -2.97 -4.96 -11.51
N ALA A 57 -3.38 -4.27 -10.45
CA ALA A 57 -2.48 -3.75 -9.43
C ALA A 57 -1.98 -4.86 -8.49
N ALA A 58 -2.75 -5.93 -8.28
CA ALA A 58 -2.38 -7.04 -7.41
C ALA A 58 -1.16 -7.82 -7.91
N ASP A 59 -1.05 -8.08 -9.21
CA ASP A 59 0.11 -8.78 -9.80
C ASP A 59 1.42 -8.01 -9.58
N VAL A 60 1.38 -6.70 -9.80
CA VAL A 60 2.55 -5.84 -9.59
C VAL A 60 2.90 -5.76 -8.10
N ARG A 61 1.90 -5.60 -7.22
CA ARG A 61 2.11 -5.61 -5.75
C ARG A 61 2.79 -6.93 -5.31
N THR A 62 2.31 -8.07 -5.80
CA THR A 62 2.85 -9.41 -5.49
C THR A 62 4.29 -9.55 -5.95
N LEU A 63 4.60 -9.10 -7.17
CA LEU A 63 5.95 -9.10 -7.71
C LEU A 63 6.91 -8.21 -6.90
N GLU A 64 6.46 -7.01 -6.53
CA GLU A 64 7.27 -6.09 -5.70
C GLU A 64 7.53 -6.68 -4.32
N LEU A 65 6.51 -7.28 -3.68
CA LEU A 65 6.66 -7.94 -2.39
C LEU A 65 7.68 -9.10 -2.46
N SER A 66 7.60 -9.93 -3.49
CA SER A 66 8.53 -11.05 -3.69
C SER A 66 9.99 -10.58 -3.84
N ARG A 67 10.21 -9.45 -4.52
CA ARG A 67 11.55 -8.83 -4.63
C ARG A 67 12.03 -8.28 -3.29
N LEU A 68 11.14 -7.63 -2.54
CA LEU A 68 11.44 -7.10 -1.22
C LEU A 68 11.78 -8.23 -0.24
N ASP A 69 11.04 -9.32 -0.24
CA ASP A 69 11.30 -10.51 0.59
C ASP A 69 12.65 -11.16 0.23
N SER A 70 12.99 -11.21 -1.06
CA SER A 70 14.30 -11.72 -1.51
C SER A 70 15.47 -10.86 -1.02
N MET A 71 15.34 -9.52 -1.10
CA MET A 71 16.36 -8.60 -0.59
C MET A 71 16.46 -8.66 0.94
N LEU A 72 15.32 -8.77 1.63
CA LEU A 72 15.25 -8.91 3.07
C LEU A 72 16.01 -10.17 3.52
N MET A 73 15.76 -11.30 2.87
CA MET A 73 16.44 -12.56 3.15
C MET A 73 17.97 -12.44 3.06
N GLY A 74 18.47 -11.77 2.02
CA GLY A 74 19.92 -11.56 1.81
C GLY A 74 20.56 -10.66 2.86
N LEU A 75 19.83 -9.70 3.42
CA LEU A 75 20.34 -8.72 4.40
C LEU A 75 20.09 -9.14 5.86
N TRP A 76 19.18 -10.08 6.11
CA TRP A 76 18.68 -10.39 7.45
C TRP A 76 19.78 -10.80 8.44
N ARG A 77 20.71 -11.66 8.01
CA ARG A 77 21.81 -12.12 8.87
C ARG A 77 22.70 -10.97 9.33
N ALA A 78 23.16 -10.14 8.40
CA ALA A 78 24.02 -9.00 8.72
C ALA A 78 23.34 -7.99 9.64
N ALA A 79 22.06 -7.70 9.39
CA ALA A 79 21.28 -6.81 10.25
C ALA A 79 21.10 -7.38 11.67
N ARG A 80 20.76 -8.66 11.79
CA ARG A 80 20.61 -9.36 13.07
C ARG A 80 21.92 -9.42 13.86
N ASP A 81 23.04 -9.56 13.16
CA ASP A 81 24.37 -9.65 13.77
C ASP A 81 24.96 -8.25 14.11
N GLY A 82 24.22 -7.16 13.83
CA GLY A 82 24.55 -5.81 14.31
C GLY A 82 25.19 -4.86 13.27
N ASP A 83 25.23 -5.23 11.99
CA ASP A 83 25.67 -4.30 10.94
C ASP A 83 24.66 -3.15 10.77
N ALA A 84 25.05 -1.95 11.20
CA ALA A 84 24.19 -0.77 11.17
C ALA A 84 23.69 -0.42 9.76
N SER A 85 24.50 -0.61 8.72
CA SER A 85 24.08 -0.35 7.34
C SER A 85 23.04 -1.35 6.90
N ALA A 86 23.21 -2.63 7.25
CA ALA A 86 22.22 -3.66 6.96
C ALA A 86 20.89 -3.41 7.69
N VAL A 87 20.94 -2.99 8.97
CA VAL A 87 19.76 -2.59 9.74
C VAL A 87 19.00 -1.48 9.03
N ASP A 88 19.67 -0.41 8.61
CA ASP A 88 19.03 0.71 7.90
C ASP A 88 18.36 0.27 6.59
N ARG A 89 18.99 -0.64 5.83
CA ARG A 89 18.43 -1.17 4.58
C ARG A 89 17.23 -2.08 4.83
N VAL A 90 17.30 -2.95 5.85
CA VAL A 90 16.19 -3.81 6.27
C VAL A 90 14.98 -2.98 6.69
N LEU A 91 15.17 -1.93 7.49
CA LEU A 91 14.08 -1.04 7.91
C LEU A 91 13.41 -0.36 6.71
N LYS A 92 14.18 0.11 5.72
CA LYS A 92 13.63 0.69 4.47
C LYS A 92 12.84 -0.33 3.63
N ILE A 93 13.28 -1.59 3.59
CA ILE A 93 12.53 -2.67 2.93
C ILE A 93 11.20 -2.91 3.67
N MET A 94 11.23 -2.99 5.00
CA MET A 94 10.04 -3.19 5.82
C MET A 94 9.02 -2.05 5.66
N GLU A 95 9.48 -0.79 5.67
CA GLU A 95 8.65 0.39 5.39
C GLU A 95 7.98 0.29 4.01
N ARG A 96 8.71 -0.13 2.98
CA ARG A 96 8.13 -0.29 1.64
C ARG A 96 7.10 -1.41 1.59
N ARG A 97 7.32 -2.52 2.29
CA ARG A 97 6.36 -3.63 2.40
C ARG A 97 5.09 -3.18 3.12
N ALA A 98 5.23 -2.47 4.24
CA ALA A 98 4.10 -1.93 5.01
C ALA A 98 3.23 -0.99 4.14
N LYS A 99 3.86 -0.11 3.35
CA LYS A 99 3.17 0.74 2.37
C LYS A 99 2.41 -0.03 1.29
N ILE A 100 2.98 -1.11 0.76
CA ILE A 100 2.31 -1.95 -0.27
C ILE A 100 1.13 -2.71 0.34
N LEU A 101 1.27 -3.18 1.58
CA LEU A 101 0.25 -3.94 2.31
C LEU A 101 -0.78 -3.06 3.04
N GLY A 102 -0.59 -1.74 3.08
CA GLY A 102 -1.47 -0.81 3.79
C GLY A 102 -1.35 -0.87 5.32
N LEU A 103 -0.26 -1.42 5.86
CA LEU A 103 -0.09 -1.63 7.31
C LEU A 103 0.23 -0.34 8.09
N ASP A 104 0.70 0.70 7.40
CA ASP A 104 1.02 2.01 8.01
C ASP A 104 -0.20 2.95 8.07
N THR A 105 -1.40 2.44 7.78
CA THR A 105 -2.61 3.25 7.89
C THR A 105 -2.79 3.60 9.37
N PRO A 106 -2.82 4.90 9.76
CA PRO A 106 -3.12 5.26 11.13
C PRO A 106 -4.44 4.59 11.47
N ALA A 107 -4.44 3.76 12.51
CA ALA A 107 -5.69 3.23 13.05
C ALA A 107 -6.61 4.43 13.22
N ASP A 108 -7.79 4.37 12.59
CA ASP A 108 -8.84 5.37 12.81
C ASP A 108 -8.83 5.66 14.30
N GLN A 109 -8.51 6.90 14.67
CA GLN A 109 -8.79 7.42 16.00
C GLN A 109 -10.30 7.50 16.09
N THR A 110 -10.96 6.34 16.15
CA THR A 110 -12.25 6.24 16.78
C THR A 110 -11.95 6.55 18.22
N ASP A 111 -12.10 7.82 18.56
CA ASP A 111 -12.11 8.35 19.91
C ASP A 111 -13.20 7.59 20.69
N ARG A 112 -12.86 6.38 21.12
CA ARG A 112 -13.62 5.66 22.11
C ARG A 112 -13.25 6.33 23.41
N VAL A 113 -14.04 7.34 23.76
CA VAL A 113 -14.23 7.74 25.15
C VAL A 113 -14.77 6.50 25.86
N VAL A 114 -13.86 5.66 26.34
CA VAL A 114 -14.19 4.60 27.28
C VAL A 114 -14.42 5.32 28.59
N SER A 115 -15.68 5.71 28.82
CA SER A 115 -16.08 6.27 30.11
C SER A 115 -15.73 5.22 31.20
N PRO A 116 -14.90 5.53 32.21
CA PRO A 116 -14.33 4.49 33.09
C PRO A 116 -15.31 3.82 34.05
N LEU A 117 -16.61 4.11 33.99
CA LEU A 117 -17.58 3.58 34.95
C LEU A 117 -18.84 3.09 34.23
N GLY A 118 -18.76 1.86 33.73
CA GLY A 118 -19.94 1.05 33.44
C GLY A 118 -20.69 0.73 34.73
N GLN A 119 -21.65 1.58 35.10
CA GLN A 119 -22.70 1.19 36.05
C GLN A 119 -23.96 0.83 35.28
N VAL A 120 -24.11 -0.45 34.97
CA VAL A 120 -25.41 -1.06 34.69
C VAL A 120 -26.10 -1.24 36.03
N ARG A 121 -27.11 -0.41 36.34
CA ARG A 121 -28.07 -0.72 37.40
C ARG A 121 -29.33 -1.30 36.77
N GLN A 122 -29.61 -2.57 37.04
CA GLN A 122 -30.95 -3.13 36.92
C GLN A 122 -31.47 -3.59 38.29
N ARG A 123 -32.75 -3.25 38.52
CA ARG A 123 -33.83 -4.02 39.16
C ARG A 123 -34.55 -3.27 40.28
N GLY A 124 -35.87 -3.24 40.14
CA GLY A 124 -36.81 -2.83 41.17
C GLY A 124 -38.23 -2.74 40.62
N HIS A 125 -38.79 -3.88 40.24
CA HIS A 125 -40.20 -4.04 39.91
C HIS A 125 -41.01 -3.99 41.22
N ALA A 126 -41.97 -3.08 41.36
CA ALA A 126 -43.11 -3.25 42.25
C ALA A 126 -44.28 -2.36 41.79
N SER A 127 -45.36 -3.05 41.46
CA SER A 127 -46.66 -2.64 40.99
C SER A 127 -47.48 -1.79 41.97
N SER A 128 -48.46 -1.09 41.39
CA SER A 128 -49.86 -0.94 41.86
C SER A 128 -50.20 0.25 42.76
N GLY A 129 -51.33 0.89 42.43
CA GLY A 129 -52.02 1.89 43.24
C GLY A 129 -52.39 3.14 42.43
N ARG A 130 -53.34 3.09 41.49
CA ARG A 130 -54.77 3.44 41.67
C ARG A 130 -55.04 4.92 42.01
N ASP A 131 -56.06 5.42 41.30
CA ASP A 131 -57.05 6.42 41.72
C ASP A 131 -56.88 7.90 41.32
N THR A 132 -57.80 8.31 40.42
CA THR A 132 -58.71 9.48 40.48
C THR A 132 -58.08 10.88 40.56
N ALA A 133 -58.50 11.90 39.81
CA ALA A 133 -59.73 12.20 39.09
C ALA A 133 -59.45 13.22 37.98
#